data_AF-A0A958SCZ1-F1
#
_entry.id   AF-A0A958SCZ1-F1
#
_cell.length_a   1.000
_cell.length_b   1.000
_cell.length_c   1.000
_cell.angle_alpha   90.00
_cell.angle_beta   90.00
_cell.angle_gamma   90.00
#
_symmetry.space_group_name_H-M   'P 1'
#
loop_
_entity.id
_entity.type
_entity.pdbx_description
1 polymer ?
#
loop_
_entity_poly.entity_id
_entity_poly.type
_entity_poly.pdbx_seq_one_letter_code
_entity_poly.pdbx_strand_id
1 'polypeptide(L)'
;MQTNFDFLKATVKPPKLQTYTDYREYLQDFYQYKKKLFKNEIRGYTYAHFSAAANIKSPNYLKLIIDGKRNLSKEMIQKFSRALELNKEDSLEFKA
;
A
#
# COMPACT_ATOMS: atom_id res chain seq x y z
N MET A 1 -29.14 -0.03 -8.85
CA MET A 1 -28.67 0.28 -7.49
C MET A 1 -27.20 0.62 -7.58
N GLN A 2 -26.86 1.91 -7.71
CA GLN A 2 -25.47 2.37 -7.69
C GLN A 2 -25.00 2.30 -6.24
N THR A 3 -24.10 1.39 -5.92
CA THR A 3 -23.71 1.07 -4.54
C THR A 3 -22.92 2.22 -3.92
N ASN A 4 -23.18 2.50 -2.63
CA ASN A 4 -22.46 3.44 -1.74
C ASN A 4 -20.91 3.35 -1.77
N PHE A 5 -20.38 2.31 -2.44
CA PHE A 5 -18.97 2.02 -2.56
C PHE A 5 -18.20 3.03 -3.43
N ASP A 6 -18.82 3.54 -4.50
CA ASP A 6 -18.19 4.50 -5.40
C ASP A 6 -18.00 5.88 -4.75
N PHE A 7 -18.94 6.30 -3.90
CA PHE A 7 -18.89 7.60 -3.20
C PHE A 7 -17.78 7.65 -2.13
N LEU A 8 -17.52 6.54 -1.44
CA LEU A 8 -16.43 6.46 -0.45
C LEU A 8 -15.05 6.54 -1.10
N LYS A 9 -14.86 5.93 -2.28
CA LYS A 9 -13.61 6.06 -3.05
C LYS A 9 -13.33 7.50 -3.48
N ALA A 10 -14.36 8.29 -3.78
CA ALA A 10 -14.20 9.67 -4.25
C ALA A 10 -13.71 10.64 -3.16
N THR A 11 -13.94 10.34 -1.88
CA THR A 11 -13.62 11.26 -0.76
C THR A 11 -12.26 10.99 -0.11
N VAL A 12 -11.77 9.75 -0.20
CA VAL A 12 -10.47 9.37 0.37
C VAL A 12 -9.42 9.45 -0.74
N LYS A 13 -8.48 10.38 -0.62
CA LYS A 13 -7.39 10.53 -1.60
C LYS A 13 -6.25 9.54 -1.29
N PRO A 14 -5.65 8.88 -2.31
CA PRO A 14 -4.45 8.09 -2.11
C PRO A 14 -3.26 8.99 -1.75
N PRO A 15 -2.33 8.53 -0.87
CA PRO A 15 -1.06 9.23 -0.66
C PRO A 15 -0.23 9.20 -1.94
N LYS A 16 0.60 10.22 -2.13
CA LYS A 16 1.50 10.34 -3.30
C LYS A 16 2.93 10.09 -2.86
N LEU A 17 3.62 9.12 -3.46
CA LEU A 17 4.98 8.75 -3.06
C LEU A 17 5.95 9.95 -3.02
N GLN A 18 5.90 10.80 -4.04
CA GLN A 18 6.77 11.97 -4.20
C GLN A 18 6.66 13.04 -3.09
N THR A 19 5.65 12.97 -2.21
CA THR A 19 5.48 13.93 -1.10
C THR A 19 6.18 13.48 0.18
N TYR A 20 6.84 12.33 0.19
CA TYR A 20 7.47 11.74 1.36
C TYR A 20 8.99 11.67 1.19
N THR A 21 9.72 11.95 2.27
CA THR A 21 11.18 11.76 2.33
C THR A 21 11.56 10.39 2.89
N ASP A 22 10.68 9.75 3.66
CA ASP A 22 10.80 8.36 4.11
C ASP A 22 9.71 7.49 3.47
N TYR A 23 10.13 6.48 2.72
CA TYR A 23 9.21 5.54 2.07
C TYR A 23 8.37 4.75 3.08
N ARG A 24 8.81 4.58 4.33
CA ARG A 24 8.05 3.87 5.37
C ARG A 24 6.81 4.66 5.79
N GLU A 25 6.91 5.98 5.87
CA GLU A 25 5.78 6.86 6.15
C GLU A 25 4.74 6.75 5.03
N TYR A 26 5.19 6.80 3.77
CA TYR A 26 4.33 6.58 2.61
C TYR A 26 3.61 5.21 2.69
N LEU A 27 4.34 4.13 2.99
CA LEU A 27 3.77 2.79 3.10
C LEU A 27 2.76 2.67 4.25
N GLN A 28 3.00 3.36 5.37
CA GLN A 28 2.08 3.44 6.49
C GLN A 28 0.78 4.15 6.08
N ASP A 29 0.89 5.31 5.43
CA ASP A 29 -0.27 6.07 4.96
C ASP A 29 -1.05 5.33 3.88
N PHE A 30 -0.36 4.63 2.98
CA PHE A 30 -1.01 3.76 1.99
C PHE A 30 -1.82 2.65 2.65
N TYR A 31 -1.26 2.01 3.68
CA TYR A 31 -1.98 1.00 4.45
C TYR A 31 -3.24 1.57 5.12
N GLN A 32 -3.14 2.75 5.75
CA GLN A 32 -4.30 3.41 6.36
C GLN A 32 -5.34 3.85 5.32
N TYR A 33 -4.89 4.32 4.16
CA TYR A 33 -5.74 4.64 3.01
C TYR A 33 -6.57 3.42 2.59
N LYS A 34 -5.92 2.27 2.31
CA LYS A 34 -6.64 1.03 1.97
C LYS A 34 -7.53 0.56 3.13
N LYS A 35 -7.10 0.65 4.39
CA LYS A 35 -7.99 0.36 5.54
C LYS A 35 -9.26 1.21 5.58
N LYS A 36 -9.17 2.50 5.27
CA LYS A 36 -10.34 3.40 5.20
C LYS A 36 -11.28 3.01 4.06
N LEU A 37 -10.73 2.68 2.89
CA LEU A 37 -11.52 2.24 1.73
C LEU A 37 -12.30 0.94 2.02
N PHE A 38 -11.68 -0.01 2.70
CA PHE A 38 -12.26 -1.32 3.01
C PHE A 38 -13.05 -1.33 4.32
N LYS A 39 -13.27 -0.17 4.96
CA LYS A 39 -13.89 -0.08 6.31
C LYS A 39 -15.28 -0.72 6.38
N ASN A 40 -16.03 -0.69 5.27
CA ASN A 40 -17.39 -1.23 5.20
C ASN A 40 -17.45 -2.64 4.60
N GLU A 41 -16.31 -3.25 4.26
CA GLU A 41 -16.28 -4.63 3.79
C GLU A 41 -16.35 -5.59 4.98
N ILE A 42 -16.98 -6.75 4.76
CA ILE A 42 -17.06 -7.84 5.75
C ILE A 42 -15.66 -8.24 6.23
N ARG A 43 -14.67 -8.17 5.33
CA ARG A 43 -13.25 -8.40 5.64
C ARG A 43 -12.48 -7.12 5.33
N GLY A 44 -12.09 -6.40 6.37
CA GLY A 44 -11.27 -5.20 6.21
C GLY A 44 -9.89 -5.50 5.60
N TYR A 45 -9.24 -4.46 5.08
CA TYR A 45 -7.88 -4.56 4.55
C TYR A 45 -6.86 -4.92 5.66
N THR A 46 -5.94 -5.84 5.35
CA THR A 46 -4.92 -6.32 6.30
C THR A 46 -3.55 -6.41 5.64
N TYR A 47 -2.48 -6.53 6.43
CA TYR A 47 -1.13 -6.74 5.90
C TYR A 47 -1.02 -7.98 5.01
N ALA A 48 -1.77 -9.04 5.32
CA ALA A 48 -1.79 -10.25 4.52
C ALA A 48 -2.36 -10.02 3.11
N HIS A 49 -3.37 -9.15 2.97
CA HIS A 49 -3.89 -8.75 1.65
C HIS A 49 -2.81 -8.05 0.82
N PHE A 50 -2.04 -7.15 1.43
CA PHE A 50 -0.91 -6.50 0.76
C PHE A 50 0.16 -7.52 0.34
N SER A 51 0.57 -8.41 1.25
CA SER A 51 1.57 -9.42 0.94
C SER A 51 1.13 -10.34 -0.20
N ALA A 52 -0.15 -10.73 -0.24
CA ALA A 52 -0.70 -11.50 -1.35
C ALA A 52 -0.62 -10.72 -2.67
N ALA A 53 -1.03 -9.44 -2.69
CA ALA A 53 -0.93 -8.58 -3.87
C ALA A 53 0.53 -8.38 -4.34
N ALA A 54 1.49 -8.35 -3.41
CA ALA A 54 2.91 -8.25 -3.70
C ALA A 54 3.57 -9.60 -4.06
N ASN A 55 2.80 -10.70 -4.06
CA ASN A 55 3.32 -12.07 -4.22
C ASN A 55 4.46 -12.40 -3.21
N ILE A 56 4.21 -12.06 -1.94
CA ILE A 56 5.13 -12.29 -0.81
C ILE A 56 4.52 -13.32 0.13
N LYS A 57 5.30 -14.37 0.44
CA LYS A 57 4.85 -15.46 1.34
C LYS A 57 4.62 -15.01 2.79
N SER A 58 5.36 -14.00 3.26
CA SER A 58 5.25 -13.52 4.64
C SER A 58 4.07 -12.54 4.79
N PRO A 59 3.00 -12.88 5.56
CA PRO A 59 1.78 -12.08 5.63
C PRO A 59 1.95 -10.73 6.34
N ASN A 60 3.03 -10.55 7.11
CA ASN A 60 3.31 -9.32 7.86
C ASN A 60 4.47 -8.51 7.25
N TYR A 61 4.87 -8.81 6.01
CA TYR A 61 6.07 -8.22 5.42
C TYR A 61 6.00 -6.69 5.34
N LEU A 62 4.86 -6.14 4.89
CA LEU A 62 4.63 -4.68 4.88
C LEU A 62 4.80 -4.07 6.28
N LYS A 63 4.23 -4.70 7.31
CA LYS A 63 4.37 -4.22 8.70
C LYS A 63 5.83 -4.22 9.15
N LEU A 64 6.62 -5.23 8.80
CA LEU A 64 8.04 -5.27 9.15
C LEU A 64 8.84 -4.13 8.51
N ILE A 65 8.48 -3.72 7.29
CA ILE A 65 9.09 -2.56 6.64
C ILE A 65 8.71 -1.27 7.37
N ILE A 66 7.41 -1.07 7.63
CA ILE A 66 6.89 0.12 8.35
C ILE A 66 7.53 0.24 9.74
N ASP A 67 7.61 -0.87 10.48
CA ASP A 67 8.21 -0.91 11.83
C ASP A 67 9.76 -0.78 11.82
N GLY A 68 10.40 -0.62 10.65
CA GLY A 68 11.86 -0.53 10.52
C GLY A 68 12.62 -1.83 10.80
N LYS A 69 11.92 -2.96 10.93
CA LYS A 69 12.50 -4.30 11.21
C LYS A 69 13.06 -4.96 9.96
N ARG A 70 12.72 -4.45 8.78
CA ARG A 70 13.26 -4.86 7.48
C ARG A 70 13.45 -3.63 6.58
N ASN A 71 14.34 -3.77 5.61
CA ASN A 71 14.55 -2.80 4.54
C ASN A 71 14.09 -3.39 3.20
N LEU A 72 13.69 -2.54 2.26
CA LEU A 72 13.35 -2.97 0.91
C LEU A 72 14.61 -3.23 0.09
N SER A 73 14.73 -4.44 -0.45
CA SER A 73 15.72 -4.72 -1.51
C SER A 73 15.19 -4.25 -2.87
N LYS A 74 16.06 -4.14 -3.88
CA LYS A 74 15.66 -3.80 -5.26
C LYS A 74 14.57 -4.75 -5.82
N GLU A 75 14.68 -6.04 -5.53
CA GLU A 75 13.65 -7.02 -5.92
C GLU A 75 12.30 -6.73 -5.22
N MET A 76 12.36 -6.36 -3.94
CA MET A 76 11.17 -6.10 -3.15
C MET A 76 10.47 -4.81 -3.55
N ILE A 77 11.25 -3.79 -3.96
CA ILE A 77 10.73 -2.55 -4.58
C ILE A 77 9.83 -2.89 -5.76
N GLN A 78 10.24 -3.77 -6.67
CA GLN A 78 9.42 -4.14 -7.83
C GLN A 78 8.11 -4.84 -7.44
N LYS A 79 8.15 -5.71 -6.43
CA LYS A 79 6.96 -6.40 -5.90
C LYS A 79 5.99 -5.43 -5.23
N PHE A 80 6.53 -4.49 -4.46
CA PHE A 80 5.76 -3.45 -3.79
C PHE A 80 5.14 -2.48 -4.79
N SER A 81 5.87 -2.01 -5.81
CA SER A 81 5.31 -1.10 -6.82
C SER A 81 4.07 -1.69 -7.51
N ARG A 82 4.08 -3.00 -7.77
CA ARG A 82 2.90 -3.71 -8.31
C ARG A 82 1.73 -3.74 -7.32
N ALA A 83 1.99 -4.07 -6.05
CA ALA A 83 0.96 -4.13 -5.01
C ALA A 83 0.39 -2.76 -4.62
N LEU A 84 1.19 -1.71 -4.79
CA LEU A 84 0.83 -0.32 -4.58
C LEU A 84 0.02 0.25 -5.76
N GLU A 85 -0.10 -0.49 -6.86
CA GLU A 85 -0.76 -0.04 -8.10
C GLU A 85 -0.14 1.27 -8.63
N LEU A 86 1.17 1.45 -8.42
CA LEU A 86 1.89 2.64 -8.89
C LEU A 86 1.90 2.70 -10.41
N ASN A 87 1.74 3.89 -10.96
CA ASN A 87 1.97 4.12 -12.38
C ASN A 87 3.47 3.95 -12.71
N LYS A 88 3.81 3.92 -14.01
CA LYS A 88 5.19 3.70 -14.45
C LYS A 88 6.18 4.75 -13.93
N GLU A 89 5.74 6.00 -13.77
CA GLU A 89 6.57 7.11 -13.30
C GLU A 89 6.90 6.96 -11.82
N ASP A 90 5.89 6.76 -10.97
CA ASP A 90 6.06 6.58 -9.52
C ASP A 90 6.88 5.32 -9.20
N SER A 91 6.76 4.27 -10.01
CA SER A 91 7.54 3.03 -9.82
C SER A 91 9.04 3.22 -10.07
N LEU A 92 9.47 4.25 -10.81
CA LEU A 92 10.89 4.55 -11.05
C LEU A 92 11.51 5.34 -9.89
N GLU A 93 10.69 6.08 -9.16
CA GLU A 93 11.11 6.90 -8.02
C GLU A 93 11.10 6.14 -6.70
N PHE A 94 10.40 5.00 -6.63
CA PHE A 94 10.38 4.15 -5.44
C PHE A 94 11.77 3.56 -5.14
N LYS A 95 12.48 4.20 -4.22
CA LYS A 95 13.83 3.85 -3.77
C LYS A 95 13.84 3.77 -2.24
N ALA A 96 14.71 2.91 -1.71
CA ALA A 96 14.83 2.59 -0.28
C ALA A 96 16.21 2.91 0.27
#